data_AF-A0A382JCJ9-F1
#
_entry.id   AF-A0A382JCJ9-F1
#
_cell.length_a   1.000
_cell.length_b   1.000
_cell.length_c   1.000
_cell.angle_alpha   90.00
_cell.angle_beta   90.00
_cell.angle_gamma   90.00
#
_symmetry.space_group_name_H-M   'P 1'
#
loop_
_entity.id
_entity.type
_entity.pdbx_description
1 polymer ?
#
loop_
_entity_poly.entity_id
_entity_poly.type
_entity_poly.pdbx_seq_one_letter_code
_entity_poly.pdbx_strand_id
1 'polypeptide(L)' 'MNVQVTNGNHKGLEGKVLKVFPKNNRVIIEGINLIKRSSRPTQENP' A
#
# COMPACT_ATOMS: atom_id res chain seq x y z
N MET A 1 -13.07 2.26 9.30
CA MET A 1 -11.91 3.04 9.75
C MET A 1 -11.31 3.68 8.51
N ASN A 2 -11.60 4.96 8.28
CA ASN A 2 -11.06 5.72 7.14
C ASN A 2 -9.86 6.52 7.65
N VAL A 3 -8.75 6.49 6.91
CA VAL A 3 -7.53 7.22 7.28
C VAL A 3 -7.10 8.10 6.12
N GLN A 4 -6.65 9.31 6.44
CA GLN A 4 -6.13 10.26 5.48
C GLN A 4 -4.61 10.35 5.60
N VAL A 5 -3.91 10.45 4.47
CA VAL A 5 -2.47 10.71 4.47
C VAL A 5 -2.22 12.20 4.73
N THR A 6 -1.59 12.51 5.85
CA THR A 6 -1.32 13.90 6.27
C THR A 6 -0.16 14.53 5.47
N ASN A 7 0.88 13.74 5.16
CA ASN A 7 2.14 14.23 4.59
C ASN A 7 2.70 13.26 3.52
N GLY A 8 3.47 13.78 2.57
CA GLY A 8 4.14 12.99 1.52
C GLY A 8 3.48 13.09 0.14
N ASN A 9 3.95 12.28 -0.82
CA ASN A 9 3.49 12.32 -2.23
C ASN A 9 2.00 12.02 -2.41
N HIS A 10 1.39 11.32 -1.44
CA HIS A 10 -0.01 10.92 -1.46
C HIS A 10 -0.87 11.72 -0.47
N LYS A 11 -0.42 12.92 -0.08
CA LYS A 11 -1.13 13.80 0.87
C LYS A 11 -2.56 14.09 0.43
N GLY A 12 -3.49 14.04 1.38
CA GLY A 12 -4.91 14.34 1.17
C GLY A 12 -5.74 13.16 0.68
N LEU A 13 -5.09 12.08 0.21
CA LEU A 13 -5.79 10.85 -0.15
C LEU A 13 -6.30 10.12 1.09
N GLU A 14 -7.54 9.68 0.99
CA GLU A 14 -8.22 8.88 2.01
C GLU A 14 -8.36 7.45 1.52
N GLY A 15 -8.31 6.50 2.45
CA GLY A 15 -8.54 5.11 2.11
C GLY A 15 -8.77 4.21 3.30
N LYS A 16 -9.15 2.97 2.99
CA LYS A 16 -9.30 1.89 3.96
C LYS A 16 -7.95 1.23 4.24
N VAL A 17 -7.71 0.91 5.51
CA VAL A 17 -6.52 0.14 5.92
C VAL A 17 -6.70 -1.33 5.53
N LEU A 18 -5.76 -1.87 4.75
CA LEU A 18 -5.73 -3.28 4.36
C LEU A 18 -4.93 -4.13 5.35
N LYS A 19 -3.74 -3.67 5.74
CA LYS A 19 -2.84 -4.35 6.69
C LYS A 19 -2.06 -3.36 7.53
N VAL A 20 -1.81 -3.73 8.79
CA VAL A 20 -0.99 -2.97 9.74
C VAL A 20 0.24 -3.81 10.11
N PHE A 21 1.42 -3.22 10.03
CA PHE A 21 2.69 -3.80 10.43
C PHE A 21 3.26 -3.01 11.62
N PRO A 22 2.83 -3.32 12.86
CA PRO A 22 3.23 -2.55 14.04
C PRO A 22 4.73 -2.64 14.32
N LYS A 23 5.37 -3.78 14.03
CA LYS A 23 6.83 -3.94 14.19
C LYS A 23 7.65 -2.92 13.38
N ASN A 24 7.12 -2.52 12.22
CA ASN A 24 7.78 -1.60 11.31
C ASN A 24 7.13 -0.22 11.31
N ASN A 25 6.14 0.03 12.19
CA ASN A 25 5.31 1.24 12.20
C ASN A 25 4.79 1.63 10.81
N ARG A 26 4.33 0.63 10.03
CA ARG A 26 3.88 0.81 8.65
C ARG A 26 2.46 0.29 8.44
N VAL A 27 1.73 0.94 7.54
CA VAL A 27 0.34 0.59 7.21
C VAL A 27 0.20 0.54 5.68
N ILE A 28 -0.53 -0.47 5.19
CA ILE A 28 -0.94 -0.53 3.78
C ILE A 28 -2.36 0.02 3.70
N ILE A 29 -2.51 1.10 2.95
CA ILE A 29 -3.79 1.74 2.64
C ILE A 29 -4.13 1.40 1.19
N GLU A 30 -5.40 1.08 0.95
CA GLU A 30 -5.90 0.81 -0.40
C GLU A 30 -5.66 2.01 -1.33
N GLY A 31 -5.16 1.74 -2.54
CA GLY A 31 -4.96 2.77 -3.56
C GLY A 31 -3.76 3.70 -3.34
N ILE A 32 -2.97 3.51 -2.28
CA ILE A 32 -1.82 4.37 -1.96
C ILE A 32 -0.50 3.62 -2.16
N ASN A 33 0.49 4.29 -2.75
CA ASN A 33 1.83 3.74 -3.01
C ASN A 33 1.83 2.47 -3.90
N LEU A 34 1.04 2.48 -4.98
CA LEU A 34 1.07 1.43 -5.99
C LEU A 34 2.41 1.44 -6.74
N ILE A 35 3.07 0.28 -6.78
CA ILE A 35 4.34 0.10 -7.48
C ILE A 35 4.16 -1.05 -8.46
N LYS A 36 4.49 -0.80 -9.74
CA LYS A 36 4.56 -1.85 -10.74
C LYS A 36 5.79 -2.71 -10.44
N ARG A 37 5.58 -3.87 -9.82
CA ARG A 37 6.64 -4.86 -9.62
C ARG A 37 6.64 -5.80 -10.82
N SER A 38 7.75 -5.83 -11.56
CA SER A 38 7.96 -6.87 -12.57
C SER A 38 8.30 -8.18 -11.86
N SER A 39 7.38 -9.15 -11.90
CA SER A 39 7.62 -10.51 -11.42
C SER A 39 8.26 -11.32 -12.54
N ARG A 40 9.33 -12.07 -12.22
CA ARG A 40 9.82 -13.09 -13.15
C ARG A 40 8.69 -14.09 -13.41
N PRO A 41 8.48 -14.52 -14.67
CA PRO A 41 7.51 -15.55 -14.97
C PRO A 41 7.90 -16.81 -14.19
N THR A 42 6.96 -17.33 -13.42
CA THR A 42 7.11 -18.56 -12.65
C THR A 42 6.26 -19.63 -13.31
N GLN A 43 6.62 -20.90 -13.16
CA GLN A 43 5.89 -21.99 -13.82
C GLN A 43 4.41 -22.10 -13.38
N GLU A 44 4.06 -21.54 -12.22
CA GLU A 44 2.68 -21.41 -11.73
C GLU A 44 1.89 -20.24 -12.32
N ASN A 45 2.55 -19.27 -12.98
CA ASN A 45 1.90 -18.11 -13.59
C ASN A 45 2.67 -17.69 -14.86
N PRO A 46 2.39 -18.34 -16.01
CA PRO A 46 3.07 -18.08 -17.28
C PRO A 46 2.89 -16.65 -17.79
#